data_AF-A0A2G2D3S9-F1
#
_entry.id   AF-A0A2G2D3S9-F1
#
_cell.length_a   1.000
_cell.length_b   1.000
_cell.length_c   1.000
_cell.angle_alpha   90.00
_cell.angle_beta   90.00
_cell.angle_gamma   90.00
#
_symmetry.space_group_name_H-M   'P 1'
#
loop_
_entity.id
_entity.type
_entity.pdbx_description
1 polymer ?
#
loop_
_entity_poly.entity_id
_entity_poly.type
_entity_poly.pdbx_seq_one_letter_code
_entity_poly.pdbx_strand_id
1 'polypeptide(L)'
;MKKNTTLLVPLVIGLLVLIQSCKTTIDISNYQKPTFSKTEYPLDKEIEFSLSIIETGFANTPEAFVFRGGSLFKKRKLSHVSILIQHPKGTFVFDTGLGSQIEGQFHDH
;
A
#
# COMPACT_ATOMS: atom_id res chain seq x y z
N MET A 1 53.40 1.36 10.40
CA MET A 1 52.02 1.81 10.19
C MET A 1 51.34 0.93 9.14
N LYS A 2 50.68 -0.16 9.55
CA LYS A 2 49.89 -1.00 8.63
C LYS A 2 48.64 -0.22 8.23
N LYS A 3 48.50 0.12 6.94
CA LYS A 3 47.36 0.89 6.42
C LYS A 3 46.06 0.12 6.64
N ASN A 4 45.03 0.80 7.14
CA ASN A 4 43.69 0.30 7.48
C ASN A 4 42.85 -0.09 6.24
N THR A 5 43.46 -0.64 5.19
CA THR A 5 42.83 -0.91 3.89
C THR A 5 41.75 -1.99 3.99
N THR A 6 41.84 -2.90 4.97
CA THR A 6 40.89 -4.00 5.18
C THR A 6 39.49 -3.52 5.63
N LEU A 7 39.39 -2.37 6.29
CA LEU A 7 38.11 -1.79 6.72
C LEU A 7 37.44 -0.95 5.60
N LEU A 8 38.24 -0.46 4.65
CA LEU A 8 37.78 0.42 3.58
C LEU A 8 36.95 -0.33 2.52
N VAL A 9 37.34 -1.58 2.22
CA VAL A 9 36.69 -2.41 1.21
C VAL A 9 35.22 -2.74 1.55
N PRO A 10 34.87 -3.24 2.75
CA PRO A 10 33.46 -3.51 3.09
C PRO A 10 32.63 -2.22 3.16
N LEU A 11 33.23 -1.09 3.54
CA LEU A 11 32.56 0.22 3.53
C LEU A 11 32.20 0.66 2.11
N VAL A 12 33.13 0.51 1.16
CA VAL A 12 32.91 0.85 -0.26
C VAL A 12 31.90 -0.08 -0.90
N ILE A 13 31.95 -1.38 -0.61
CA ILE A 13 30.94 -2.35 -1.08
C ILE A 13 29.57 -2.03 -0.49
N GLY A 14 29.48 -1.73 0.81
CA GLY A 14 28.23 -1.32 1.46
C GLY A 14 27.65 -0.04 0.85
N LEU A 15 28.50 0.94 0.53
CA LEU A 15 28.09 2.18 -0.11
C LEU A 15 27.62 1.96 -1.56
N LEU A 16 28.28 1.08 -2.33
CA LEU A 16 27.87 0.71 -3.69
C LEU A 16 26.50 0.00 -3.72
N VAL A 17 26.23 -0.89 -2.76
CA VAL A 17 24.93 -1.56 -2.62
C VAL A 17 23.83 -0.54 -2.28
N LEU A 18 24.12 0.42 -1.38
CA LEU A 18 23.17 1.49 -1.03
C LEU A 18 22.85 2.41 -2.22
N ILE A 19 23.80 2.67 -3.11
CA ILE A 19 23.60 3.50 -4.30
C ILE A 19 22.69 2.81 -5.31
N GLN A 20 22.75 1.48 -5.46
CA GLN A 20 21.87 0.74 -6.39
C GLN A 20 20.41 0.65 -5.92
N SER A 21 20.13 0.83 -4.62
CA SER A 21 18.75 0.90 -4.11
C SER A 21 18.03 2.21 -4.46
N CYS A 22 18.76 3.24 -4.91
CA CYS A 22 18.19 4.52 -5.28
C CYS A 22 17.64 4.49 -6.71
N LYS A 23 16.31 4.64 -6.82
CA LYS A 23 15.54 4.99 -8.03
C LYS A 23 15.12 3.83 -8.92
N THR A 24 14.14 3.06 -8.44
CA THR A 24 13.21 2.34 -9.33
C THR A 24 11.82 2.93 -9.14
N THR A 25 11.47 3.95 -9.92
CA THR A 25 10.05 4.34 -10.02
C THR A 25 9.28 3.16 -10.62
N ILE A 26 8.02 2.97 -10.21
CA ILE A 26 7.15 2.00 -10.88
C ILE A 26 7.05 2.42 -12.35
N ASP A 27 7.60 1.58 -13.25
CA ASP A 27 7.44 1.77 -14.67
C ASP A 27 6.03 1.31 -15.08
N ILE A 28 5.13 2.28 -15.19
CA ILE A 28 3.75 2.01 -15.58
C ILE A 28 3.59 1.77 -17.09
N SER A 29 4.65 1.94 -17.90
CA SER A 29 4.56 1.78 -19.36
C SER A 29 4.25 0.35 -19.79
N ASN A 30 4.64 -0.63 -18.98
CA ASN A 30 4.37 -2.06 -19.21
C ASN A 30 2.95 -2.50 -18.79
N TYR A 31 2.19 -1.63 -18.09
CA TYR A 31 0.84 -1.97 -17.66
C TYR A 31 -0.15 -1.56 -18.75
N GLN A 32 -1.03 -2.50 -19.12
CA GLN A 32 -2.06 -2.24 -20.09
C GLN A 32 -2.99 -1.13 -19.58
N LYS A 33 -3.18 -0.08 -20.40
CA LYS A 33 -4.08 1.01 -20.04
C LYS A 33 -5.48 0.43 -19.81
N PRO A 34 -6.15 0.77 -18.69
CA PRO A 34 -7.48 0.27 -18.42
C PRO A 34 -8.39 0.70 -19.57
N THR A 35 -9.00 -0.29 -20.22
CA THR A 35 -10.02 -0.05 -21.24
C THR A 35 -11.37 -0.16 -20.55
N PHE A 36 -11.98 0.98 -20.27
CA PHE A 36 -13.33 1.00 -19.74
C PHE A 36 -14.30 0.64 -20.85
N SER A 37 -15.19 -0.31 -20.60
CA SER A 37 -16.30 -0.56 -21.51
C SER A 37 -17.19 0.67 -21.53
N LYS A 38 -17.56 1.12 -22.73
CA LYS A 38 -18.60 2.14 -22.93
C LYS A 38 -20.00 1.54 -22.87
N THR A 39 -20.11 0.22 -22.75
CA THR A 39 -21.40 -0.45 -22.60
C THR A 39 -21.99 -0.07 -21.25
N GLU A 40 -23.03 0.75 -21.27
CA GLU A 40 -23.88 0.95 -20.11
C GLU A 40 -24.72 -0.30 -19.92
N TYR A 41 -24.63 -0.89 -18.73
CA TYR A 41 -25.58 -1.91 -18.31
C TYR A 41 -26.76 -1.19 -17.66
N PRO A 42 -28.01 -1.46 -18.07
CA PRO A 42 -29.16 -0.86 -17.43
C PRO A 42 -29.12 -1.22 -15.94
N LEU A 43 -28.99 -0.19 -15.10
CA LEU A 43 -29.11 -0.39 -13.67
C LEU A 43 -30.58 -0.70 -13.39
N ASP A 44 -30.86 -1.91 -12.95
CA ASP A 44 -32.20 -2.24 -12.46
C ASP A 44 -32.45 -1.41 -11.19
N LYS A 45 -33.34 -0.43 -11.31
CA LYS A 45 -33.65 0.51 -10.22
C LYS A 45 -34.47 -0.14 -9.10
N GLU A 46 -35.01 -1.33 -9.34
CA GLU A 46 -35.75 -2.11 -8.33
C GLU A 46 -34.80 -2.95 -7.47
N ILE A 47 -33.56 -3.16 -7.91
CA ILE A 47 -32.54 -3.83 -7.11
C ILE A 47 -31.95 -2.82 -6.13
N GLU A 48 -32.35 -2.94 -4.86
CA GLU A 48 -31.74 -2.21 -3.76
C GLU A 48 -30.31 -2.73 -3.50
N PHE A 49 -29.36 -2.15 -4.24
CA PHE A 49 -27.93 -2.43 -4.13
C PHE A 49 -27.17 -1.19 -3.71
N SER A 50 -26.29 -1.31 -2.73
CA SER A 50 -25.35 -0.24 -2.39
C SER A 50 -23.96 -0.78 -2.08
N LEU A 51 -22.97 0.03 -2.46
CA LEU A 51 -21.55 -0.16 -2.16
C LEU A 51 -21.11 1.01 -1.29
N SER A 52 -20.48 0.69 -0.15
CA SER A 52 -19.86 1.68 0.72
C SER A 52 -18.42 1.29 1.02
N ILE A 53 -17.52 2.26 0.90
CA ILE A 53 -16.11 2.13 1.31
C ILE A 53 -15.96 2.94 2.59
N ILE A 54 -15.67 2.25 3.69
CA ILE A 54 -15.65 2.83 5.03
C ILE A 54 -14.20 2.88 5.50
N GLU A 55 -13.63 4.08 5.66
CA GLU A 55 -12.32 4.24 6.31
C GLU A 55 -12.47 3.93 7.80
N THR A 56 -11.82 2.85 8.23
CA THR A 56 -11.83 2.38 9.63
C THR A 56 -10.64 2.94 10.43
N GLY A 57 -9.64 3.47 9.73
CA GLY A 57 -8.47 4.12 10.30
C GLY A 57 -7.38 4.28 9.24
N PHE A 58 -6.19 4.71 9.67
CA PHE A 58 -5.06 4.91 8.76
C PHE A 58 -3.71 4.70 9.44
N ALA A 59 -2.70 4.42 8.63
CA ALA A 59 -1.30 4.38 9.04
C ALA A 59 -0.46 5.34 8.22
N ASN A 60 0.54 5.95 8.84
CA ASN A 60 1.57 6.73 8.13
C ASN A 60 2.83 5.89 8.00
N THR A 61 3.10 5.40 6.80
CA THR A 61 4.23 4.49 6.54
C THR A 61 5.21 5.08 5.51
N PRO A 62 6.53 4.83 5.64
CA PRO A 62 7.49 5.17 4.59
C PRO A 62 7.09 4.60 3.22
N GLU A 63 7.31 5.38 2.15
CA GLU A 63 7.04 4.95 0.78
C GLU A 63 7.73 3.62 0.42
N ALA A 64 8.90 3.36 1.00
CA ALA A 64 9.65 2.12 0.81
C ALA A 64 8.85 0.85 1.18
N PHE A 65 7.86 0.96 2.08
CA PHE A 65 6.96 -0.13 2.44
C PHE A 65 5.66 -0.15 1.62
N VAL A 66 5.41 0.87 0.81
CA VAL A 66 4.21 0.99 -0.03
C VAL A 66 4.48 0.50 -1.44
N PHE A 67 5.63 0.86 -2.00
CA PHE A 67 6.00 0.48 -3.36
C PHE A 67 7.52 0.37 -3.53
N ARG A 68 7.93 -0.46 -4.49
CA ARG A 68 9.34 -0.67 -4.82
C ARG A 68 10.00 0.66 -5.23
N GLY A 69 11.17 0.95 -4.66
CA GLY A 69 11.93 2.18 -4.93
C GLY A 69 11.39 3.43 -4.24
N GLY A 70 10.39 3.29 -3.36
CA GLY A 70 9.93 4.37 -2.49
C GLY A 70 10.98 4.83 -1.47
N SER A 71 10.86 6.07 -1.00
CA SER A 71 11.77 6.65 0.00
C SER A 71 11.51 6.15 1.42
N LEU A 72 12.58 5.87 2.18
CA LEU A 72 12.51 5.60 3.63
C LEU A 72 12.15 6.84 4.45
N PHE A 73 12.41 8.04 3.91
CA PHE A 73 12.25 9.32 4.63
C PHE A 73 10.97 10.06 4.26
N LYS A 74 10.25 9.59 3.22
CA LYS A 74 8.97 10.17 2.81
C LYS A 74 7.83 9.25 3.23
N LYS A 75 6.89 9.78 4.01
CA LYS A 75 5.72 9.02 4.49
C LYS A 75 4.52 9.19 3.56
N ARG A 76 3.67 8.18 3.53
CA ARG A 76 2.34 8.18 2.90
C ARG A 76 1.29 7.73 3.91
N LYS A 77 0.13 8.37 3.85
CA LYS A 77 -1.07 7.92 4.57
C LYS A 77 -1.67 6.75 3.78
N LEU A 78 -1.83 5.60 4.42
CA LEU A 78 -2.59 4.47 3.91
C LEU A 78 -3.88 4.32 4.72
N SER A 79 -5.03 4.36 4.06
CA SER A 79 -6.32 4.11 4.70
C SER A 79 -6.57 2.61 4.81
N HIS A 80 -6.99 2.16 5.99
CA HIS A 80 -7.53 0.83 6.19
C HIS A 80 -9.04 0.90 6.02
N VAL A 81 -9.57 0.18 5.04
CA VAL A 81 -10.97 0.29 4.65
C VAL A 81 -11.70 -1.03 4.85
N SER A 82 -12.99 -0.94 5.17
CA SER A 82 -13.93 -2.04 5.06
C SER A 82 -14.87 -1.74 3.88
N ILE A 83 -15.17 -2.76 3.07
CA ILE A 83 -16.09 -2.63 1.95
C ILE A 83 -17.40 -3.30 2.34
N LEU A 84 -18.45 -2.50 2.51
CA LEU A 84 -19.80 -2.96 2.78
C LEU A 84 -20.58 -3.03 1.46
N ILE A 85 -21.10 -4.21 1.16
CA ILE A 85 -22.01 -4.43 0.03
C ILE A 85 -23.36 -4.84 0.59
N GLN A 86 -24.38 -4.04 0.32
CA GLN A 86 -25.76 -4.38 0.63
C GLN A 86 -26.45 -4.78 -0.67
N HIS A 87 -26.90 -6.02 -0.74
CA HIS A 87 -27.57 -6.58 -1.90
C HIS A 87 -28.87 -7.26 -1.44
N PRO A 88 -29.93 -7.37 -2.27
CA PRO A 88 -31.22 -7.90 -1.81
C PRO A 88 -31.16 -9.35 -1.28
N LYS A 89 -30.15 -10.11 -1.72
CA LYS A 89 -29.91 -11.49 -1.26
C LYS A 89 -29.05 -11.60 0.00
N GLY A 90 -28.50 -10.49 0.49
CA GLY A 90 -27.65 -10.49 1.66
C GLY A 90 -26.67 -9.32 1.71
N THR A 91 -26.17 -9.08 2.92
CA THR A 91 -25.15 -8.08 3.19
C THR A 91 -23.80 -8.76 3.34
N PHE A 92 -22.80 -8.22 2.65
CA PHE A 92 -21.43 -8.71 2.63
C PHE A 92 -20.48 -7.64 3.13
N VAL A 93 -19.46 -8.06 3.87
CA VAL A 93 -18.36 -7.19 4.29
C VAL A 93 -17.06 -7.82 3.81
N PHE A 94 -16.28 -7.09 3.02
CA PHE A 94 -14.92 -7.47 2.65
C PHE A 94 -13.94 -6.65 3.47
N ASP A 95 -13.07 -7.36 4.19
CA ASP A 95 -12.20 -6.81 5.22
C ASP A 95 -12.99 -6.10 6.34
N THR A 96 -12.52 -6.20 7.57
CA THR A 96 -13.11 -5.49 8.72
C THR A 96 -12.28 -4.26 9.11
N GLY A 97 -11.21 -3.97 8.37
CA GLY A 97 -10.35 -2.84 8.62
C GLY A 97 -9.61 -2.95 9.95
N LEU A 98 -9.34 -1.81 10.58
CA LEU A 98 -8.73 -1.76 11.91
C LEU A 98 -9.80 -1.96 12.98
N GLY A 99 -9.60 -2.93 13.86
CA GLY A 99 -10.50 -3.20 14.99
C GLY A 99 -10.50 -2.07 16.03
N SER A 100 -11.34 -2.16 17.05
CA SER A 100 -11.46 -1.13 18.09
C SER A 100 -10.38 -1.16 19.18
N GLN A 101 -9.55 -2.21 19.21
CA GLN A 101 -8.54 -2.45 20.25
C GLN A 101 -7.13 -2.11 19.78
N ILE A 102 -7.01 -1.10 18.90
CA ILE A 102 -5.72 -0.69 18.30
C ILE A 102 -4.70 -0.40 19.40
N GLU A 103 -5.10 0.33 20.44
CA GLU A 103 -4.19 0.69 21.54
C GLU A 103 -3.57 -0.54 22.22
N GLY A 104 -4.32 -1.63 22.42
CA GLY A 104 -3.78 -2.88 22.97
C GLY A 104 -2.93 -3.69 21.98
N GLN A 105 -3.16 -3.55 20.67
CA GLN A 105 -2.43 -4.28 19.62
C GLN A 105 -1.03 -3.71 19.36
N PHE A 106 -0.77 -2.46 19.74
CA PHE A 106 0.50 -1.77 19.52
C PHE A 106 1.26 -1.45 20.84
N HIS A 107 0.78 -1.95 21.99
CA HIS A 107 1.37 -1.65 23.30
C HIS A 107 2.66 -2.43 23.64
N ASP A 108 3.04 -3.44 22.84
CA ASP A 108 4.19 -4.32 23.10
C ASP A 108 5.49 -3.88 22.36
N HIS A 109 5.72 -2.57 22.22
CA HIS A 109 6.91 -2.02 21.54
C HIS A 109 7.71 -1.05 22.42
#